data_AF-A0A6P0MWB9-F1
#
_entry.id   AF-A0A6P0MWB9-F1
#
_cell.length_a   1.000
_cell.length_b   1.000
_cell.length_c   1.000
_cell.angle_alpha   90.00
_cell.angle_beta   90.00
_cell.angle_gamma   90.00
#
_symmetry.space_group_name_H-M   'P 1'
#
loop_
_entity.id
_entity.type
_entity.pdbx_description
1 polymer ?
#
loop_
_entity_poly.entity_id
_entity_poly.type
_entity_poly.pdbx_seq_one_letter_code
_entity_poly.pdbx_strand_id
1 'polypeptide(L)'
;MSTQEFEAQWQIEQIEEAKIRGREEGIQQGREEGIQQGREEGIQQGREEGIQQGIQQGVQQGREEGIQQGREEGIQQGIQQKTIAIARSCKQQGLDVETIMEITQLSREDIEAL
;
A
#
# COMPACT_ATOMS: atom_id res chain seq x y z
N MET A 1 21.06 52.20 -54.24
CA MET A 1 21.26 52.25 -52.79
C MET A 1 22.65 52.75 -52.50
N SER A 2 22.79 53.66 -51.55
CA SER A 2 24.09 54.13 -51.07
C SER A 2 24.68 53.12 -50.07
N THR A 3 26.00 53.18 -49.84
CA THR A 3 26.68 52.33 -48.85
C THR A 3 26.09 52.48 -47.45
N GLN A 4 25.67 53.70 -47.09
CA GLN A 4 25.04 53.98 -45.79
C GLN A 4 23.65 53.34 -45.65
N GLU A 5 22.86 53.28 -46.73
CA GLU A 5 21.54 52.62 -46.71
C GLU A 5 21.69 51.10 -46.54
N PHE A 6 22.70 50.50 -47.18
CA PHE A 6 22.99 49.08 -47.06
C PHE A 6 23.45 48.72 -45.63
N GLU A 7 24.33 49.51 -45.03
CA GLU A 7 24.79 49.30 -43.65
C GLU A 7 23.65 49.42 -42.63
N ALA A 8 22.77 50.42 -42.79
CA ALA A 8 21.61 50.59 -41.92
C ALA A 8 20.64 49.41 -42.01
N GLN A 9 20.39 48.91 -43.23
CA GLN A 9 19.49 47.78 -43.44
C GLN A 9 20.07 46.47 -42.88
N TRP A 10 21.37 46.25 -43.03
CA TRP A 10 22.07 45.12 -42.43
C TRP A 10 22.03 45.16 -40.89
N GLN A 11 22.19 46.34 -40.28
CA GLN A 11 22.05 46.49 -38.82
C GLN A 11 20.63 46.19 -38.32
N ILE A 12 19.59 46.62 -39.06
CA ILE A 12 18.20 46.33 -38.71
C ILE A 12 17.94 44.82 -38.74
N GLU A 13 18.40 44.13 -39.79
CA GLU A 13 18.27 42.68 -39.95
C GLU A 13 18.94 41.94 -38.79
N GLN A 14 20.16 42.31 -38.41
CA GLN A 14 20.86 41.72 -37.26
C GLN A 14 20.11 41.91 -35.94
N ILE A 15 19.47 43.06 -35.72
CA ILE A 15 18.68 43.32 -34.52
C ILE A 15 17.40 42.46 -34.51
N GLU A 16 16.74 42.31 -35.67
CA GLU A 16 15.56 41.45 -35.79
C GLU A 16 15.89 39.98 -35.58
N GLU A 17 16.96 39.48 -36.18
CA GLU A 17 17.47 38.12 -35.97
C GLU A 17 17.79 37.86 -34.49
N ALA A 18 18.47 38.81 -33.82
CA ALA A 18 18.79 38.70 -32.40
C ALA A 18 17.52 38.66 -31.53
N LYS A 19 16.49 39.45 -31.85
CA LYS A 19 15.20 39.43 -31.13
C LYS A 19 14.44 38.13 -31.34
N ILE A 20 14.38 37.63 -32.58
CA ILE A 20 13.72 36.37 -32.91
C ILE A 20 14.42 35.23 -32.16
N ARG A 21 15.75 35.16 -32.25
CA ARG A 21 16.55 34.14 -31.58
C ARG A 21 16.39 34.19 -30.07
N GLY A 22 16.50 35.36 -29.44
CA GLY A 22 16.32 35.49 -28.00
C GLY A 22 14.91 35.09 -27.54
N ARG A 23 13.89 35.36 -28.36
CA ARG A 23 12.51 34.92 -28.08
C ARG A 23 12.36 33.40 -28.22
N GLU A 24 12.91 32.81 -29.29
CA GLU A 24 12.86 31.36 -29.52
C GLU A 24 13.62 30.60 -28.44
N GLU A 25 14.83 31.04 -28.10
CA GLU A 25 15.63 30.48 -27.02
C GLU A 25 14.91 30.59 -25.67
N GLY A 26 14.33 31.75 -25.36
CA GLY A 26 13.57 31.94 -24.12
C GLY A 26 12.32 31.06 -24.04
N ILE A 27 11.59 30.87 -25.14
CA ILE A 27 10.44 29.96 -25.19
C ILE A 27 10.89 28.50 -25.05
N GLN A 28 11.97 28.12 -25.75
CA GLN A 28 12.53 26.78 -25.71
C GLN A 28 12.98 26.44 -24.28
N GLN A 29 13.81 27.29 -23.67
CA GLN A 29 14.31 27.10 -22.31
C GLN A 29 13.17 27.07 -21.30
N GLY A 30 12.27 28.05 -21.32
CA GLY A 30 11.14 28.09 -20.38
C GLY A 30 10.23 26.86 -20.50
N ARG A 31 10.07 26.32 -21.72
CA ARG A 31 9.30 25.09 -21.94
C ARG A 31 10.05 23.85 -21.44
N GLU A 32 11.34 23.73 -21.72
CA GLU A 32 12.15 22.61 -21.27
C GLU A 32 12.23 22.57 -19.74
N GLU A 33 12.53 23.70 -19.11
CA GLU A 33 12.58 23.84 -17.65
C GLU A 33 11.22 23.55 -17.02
N GLY A 34 10.14 24.14 -17.55
CA GLY A 34 8.78 23.92 -17.03
C GLY A 34 8.32 22.47 -17.13
N ILE A 35 8.64 21.77 -18.24
CA ILE A 35 8.34 20.35 -18.39
C ILE A 35 9.18 19.51 -17.43
N GLN A 36 10.47 19.82 -17.29
CA GLN A 36 11.36 19.08 -16.41
C GLN A 36 10.92 19.21 -14.95
N GLN A 37 10.71 20.43 -14.47
CA GLN A 37 10.25 20.70 -13.10
C GLN A 37 8.88 20.07 -12.83
N GLY A 38 7.90 20.31 -13.70
CA GLY A 38 6.55 19.76 -13.52
C GLY A 38 6.54 18.22 -13.52
N ARG A 39 7.41 17.58 -14.32
CA ARG A 39 7.56 16.13 -14.31
C ARG A 39 8.22 15.62 -13.04
N GLU A 40 9.29 16.27 -12.58
CA GLU A 40 10.01 15.87 -11.37
C GLU A 40 9.11 16.00 -10.13
N GLU A 41 8.45 17.15 -9.97
CA GLU A 41 7.51 17.41 -8.88
C GLU A 41 6.33 16.43 -8.92
N GLY A 42 5.72 16.23 -10.11
CA GLY A 42 4.59 15.32 -10.26
C GLY A 42 4.94 13.86 -9.95
N ILE A 43 6.13 13.40 -10.35
CA ILE A 43 6.61 12.04 -10.01
C ILE A 43 6.88 11.93 -8.51
N GLN A 44 7.52 12.93 -7.92
CA GLN A 44 7.85 12.92 -6.50
C GLN A 44 6.59 12.88 -5.63
N GLN A 45 5.64 13.78 -5.88
CA GLN A 45 4.36 13.85 -5.15
C GLN A 45 3.55 12.58 -5.36
N GLY A 46 3.36 12.13 -6.61
CA GLY A 46 2.59 10.93 -6.89
C GLY A 46 3.19 9.66 -6.27
N ARG A 47 4.53 9.58 -6.20
CA ARG A 47 5.21 8.46 -5.53
C ARG A 47 5.04 8.53 -4.01
N GLU A 48 5.20 9.69 -3.41
CA GLU A 48 5.05 9.86 -1.97
C GLU A 48 3.62 9.54 -1.52
N GLU A 49 2.62 10.11 -2.18
CA GLU A 49 1.21 9.84 -1.91
C GLU A 49 0.85 8.37 -2.11
N GLY A 50 1.29 7.78 -3.23
CA GLY A 50 1.02 6.37 -3.53
C GLY A 50 1.62 5.41 -2.50
N ILE A 51 2.85 5.68 -2.04
CA ILE A 51 3.50 4.88 -0.99
C ILE A 51 2.77 5.04 0.34
N GLN A 52 2.46 6.28 0.75
CA GLN A 52 1.77 6.53 2.02
C GLN A 52 0.40 5.84 2.06
N GLN A 53 -0.40 6.00 1.00
CA GLN A 53 -1.71 5.36 0.90
C GLN A 53 -1.61 3.84 0.88
N GLY A 54 -0.67 3.29 0.10
CA GLY A 54 -0.45 1.84 0.01
C GLY A 54 -0.05 1.22 1.35
N ILE A 55 0.86 1.86 2.09
CA ILE A 55 1.27 1.41 3.43
C ILE A 55 0.09 1.49 4.40
N GLN A 56 -0.63 2.61 4.43
CA GLN A 56 -1.75 2.80 5.36
C GLN A 56 -2.85 1.75 5.13
N GLN A 57 -3.24 1.53 3.87
CA GLN A 57 -4.25 0.53 3.52
C GLN A 57 -3.78 -0.88 3.84
N GLY A 58 -2.55 -1.24 3.45
CA GLY A 58 -1.99 -2.57 3.70
C GLY A 58 -1.87 -2.90 5.20
N VAL A 59 -1.42 -1.94 6.02
CA VAL A 59 -1.33 -2.12 7.48
C VAL A 59 -2.71 -2.25 8.11
N GLN A 60 -3.67 -1.42 7.69
CA GLN A 60 -5.03 -1.48 8.23
C GLN A 60 -5.69 -2.83 7.93
N GLN A 61 -5.66 -3.26 6.66
CA GLN A 61 -6.25 -4.52 6.23
C GLN A 61 -5.56 -5.72 6.91
N GLY A 62 -4.23 -5.78 6.85
CA GLY A 62 -3.49 -6.90 7.45
C GLY A 62 -3.69 -7.01 8.96
N ARG A 63 -3.83 -5.88 9.67
CA ARG A 63 -4.14 -5.89 11.11
C ARG A 63 -5.56 -6.37 11.40
N GLU A 64 -6.54 -5.92 10.63
CA GLU A 64 -7.95 -6.31 10.81
C GLU A 64 -8.13 -7.81 10.55
N GLU A 65 -7.61 -8.30 9.43
CA GLU A 65 -7.64 -9.72 9.07
C GLU A 65 -6.90 -10.57 10.12
N GLY A 66 -5.70 -10.18 10.53
CA GLY A 66 -4.91 -10.91 11.51
C GLY A 66 -5.58 -10.99 12.89
N ILE A 67 -6.23 -9.90 13.34
CA ILE A 67 -6.98 -9.90 14.61
C ILE A 67 -8.21 -10.80 14.50
N GLN A 68 -8.95 -10.73 13.39
CA GLN A 68 -10.16 -11.52 13.19
C GLN A 68 -9.82 -13.03 13.18
N GLN A 69 -8.83 -13.43 12.37
CA GLN A 69 -8.39 -14.82 12.28
C GLN A 69 -7.85 -15.31 13.63
N GLY A 70 -6.94 -14.56 14.25
CA GLY A 70 -6.36 -14.94 15.54
C GLY A 70 -7.40 -15.07 16.66
N ARG A 71 -8.44 -14.22 16.65
CA ARG A 71 -9.53 -14.31 17.61
C ARG A 71 -10.39 -15.56 17.38
N GLU A 72 -10.73 -15.85 16.13
CA GLU A 72 -11.55 -17.02 15.79
C GLU A 72 -10.82 -18.33 16.14
N GLU A 73 -9.56 -18.46 15.70
CA GLU A 73 -8.71 -19.61 16.02
C GLU A 73 -8.52 -19.76 17.53
N GLY A 74 -8.24 -18.66 18.24
CA GLY A 74 -8.05 -18.66 19.69
C GLY A 74 -9.31 -19.09 20.46
N ILE A 75 -10.50 -18.66 20.02
CA ILE A 75 -11.77 -19.09 20.62
C ILE A 75 -12.01 -20.57 20.36
N GLN A 76 -11.83 -21.05 19.14
CA GLN A 76 -12.01 -22.46 18.79
C GLN A 76 -11.07 -23.36 19.58
N GLN A 77 -9.78 -23.02 19.64
CA GLN A 77 -8.78 -23.74 20.43
C GLN A 77 -9.13 -23.72 21.92
N GLY A 78 -9.56 -22.57 22.46
CA GLY A 78 -9.96 -22.46 23.86
C GLY A 78 -11.17 -23.33 24.20
N ILE A 79 -12.19 -23.38 23.32
CA ILE A 79 -13.34 -24.26 23.48
C ILE A 79 -12.89 -25.72 23.47
N GLN A 80 -12.08 -26.13 22.49
CA GLN A 80 -11.60 -27.51 22.38
C GLN A 80 -10.79 -27.93 23.61
N GLN A 81 -9.87 -27.08 24.08
CA GLN A 81 -9.09 -27.33 25.30
C GLN A 81 -9.99 -27.46 26.53
N LYS A 82 -11.00 -26.60 26.66
CA LYS A 82 -11.97 -26.67 27.76
C LYS A 82 -12.78 -27.96 27.71
N THR A 83 -13.27 -28.37 26.54
CA THR A 83 -14.00 -29.63 26.34
C THR A 83 -13.16 -30.83 26.75
N ILE A 84 -11.88 -30.86 26.32
CA ILE A 84 -10.92 -31.90 26.72
C ILE A 84 -10.69 -31.91 28.24
N ALA A 85 -10.53 -30.74 28.86
CA ALA A 85 -10.33 -30.63 30.30
C ALA A 85 -11.54 -31.14 31.10
N ILE A 86 -12.76 -30.85 30.63
CA ILE A 86 -14.00 -31.37 31.22
C ILE A 86 -14.04 -32.90 31.10
N ALA A 87 -13.79 -33.45 29.91
CA ALA A 87 -13.79 -34.90 29.68
C ALA A 87 -12.78 -35.63 30.59
N ARG A 88 -11.56 -35.09 30.74
CA ARG A 88 -10.55 -35.61 31.67
C ARG A 88 -11.03 -35.60 33.12
N SER A 89 -11.63 -34.50 33.58
CA SER A 89 -12.16 -34.39 34.93
C SER A 89 -13.28 -35.40 35.19
N CYS A 90 -14.19 -35.60 34.23
CA CYS A 90 -15.26 -36.58 34.34
C CYS A 90 -14.72 -38.02 34.40
N LYS A 91 -13.70 -38.35 33.58
CA LYS A 91 -13.03 -39.65 33.60
C LYS A 91 -12.36 -39.93 34.95
N GLN A 92 -11.70 -38.93 35.54
CA GLN A 92 -11.10 -39.04 36.87
C GLN A 92 -12.12 -39.26 37.99
N GLN A 93 -13.33 -38.70 37.84
CA GLN A 93 -14.44 -38.91 38.78
C GLN A 93 -15.15 -40.26 38.59
N GLY A 94 -14.73 -41.06 37.61
CA GLY A 94 -15.28 -42.40 37.36
C GLY A 94 -16.62 -42.41 36.65
N LEU A 95 -16.98 -41.32 35.94
CA LEU A 95 -18.14 -41.36 35.04
C LEU A 95 -17.88 -42.33 33.89
N ASP A 96 -18.92 -43.01 33.44
CA ASP A 96 -18.85 -43.90 32.29
C ASP A 96 -18.67 -43.11 30.98
N VAL A 97 -18.13 -43.79 29.97
CA VAL A 97 -17.76 -43.18 28.69
C VAL A 97 -18.99 -42.61 27.97
N GLU A 98 -20.15 -43.24 28.05
CA GLU A 98 -21.38 -42.77 27.39
C GLU A 98 -21.83 -41.44 27.99
N THR A 99 -21.84 -41.32 29.32
CA THR A 99 -22.18 -40.06 29.99
C THR A 99 -21.19 -38.93 29.63
N ILE A 100 -19.90 -39.24 29.48
CA ILE A 100 -18.89 -38.24 29.06
C ILE A 100 -19.11 -37.81 27.61
N MET A 101 -19.47 -38.74 26.71
CA MET A 101 -19.83 -38.45 25.33
C MET A 101 -21.02 -37.50 25.25
N GLU A 102 -22.07 -37.73 26.05
CA GLU A 102 -23.25 -36.85 26.09
C GLU A 102 -22.91 -35.42 26.54
N ILE A 103 -22.06 -35.28 27.57
CA ILE A 103 -21.70 -33.97 28.15
C ILE A 103 -20.76 -33.18 27.24
N THR A 104 -19.78 -33.86 26.63
CA THR A 104 -18.66 -33.19 25.94
C THR A 104 -18.77 -33.23 24.43
N GLN A 105 -19.68 -34.05 23.89
CA GLN A 105 -19.84 -34.34 22.46
C GLN A 105 -18.55 -34.83 21.77
N LEU A 106 -17.60 -35.36 22.55
CA LEU A 106 -16.42 -36.01 22.01
C LEU A 106 -16.75 -37.42 21.54
N SER A 107 -15.96 -37.93 20.59
CA SER A 107 -16.05 -39.32 20.18
C SER A 107 -15.59 -40.25 21.31
N ARG A 108 -16.04 -41.51 21.26
CA ARG A 108 -15.57 -42.55 22.17
C ARG A 108 -14.04 -42.68 22.07
N GLU A 109 -13.50 -42.67 20.85
CA GLU A 109 -12.06 -42.78 20.61
C GLU A 109 -11.28 -41.64 21.29
N ASP A 110 -11.77 -40.41 21.17
CA ASP A 110 -11.12 -39.24 21.80
C ASP A 110 -11.13 -39.39 23.33
N ILE A 111 -12.24 -39.80 23.93
CA ILE A 111 -12.37 -39.96 25.40
C ILE A 111 -11.52 -41.11 25.91
N GLU A 112 -11.45 -42.22 25.17
CA GLU A 112 -10.61 -43.36 25.51
C GLU A 112 -9.11 -42.99 25.44
N ALA A 113 -8.73 -42.09 24.52
CA ALA A 113 -7.37 -41.56 24.37
C ALA A 113 -6.95 -40.50 25.42
N LEU A 114 -7.90 -39.92 26.18
CA LEU A 114 -7.63 -38.90 27.21
C LEU A 114 -7.08 -39.45 28.53
#